data_AF-A0A261FZF8-F1
#
_entry.id   AF-A0A261FZF8-F1
#
_cell.length_a   1.000
_cell.length_b   1.000
_cell.length_c   1.000
_cell.angle_alpha   90.00
_cell.angle_beta   90.00
_cell.angle_gamma   90.00
#
_symmetry.space_group_name_H-M   'P 1'
#
loop_
_entity.id
_entity.type
_entity.pdbx_description
1 polymer ?
#
loop_
_entity_poly.entity_id
_entity_poly.type
_entity_poly.pdbx_seq_one_letter_code
_entity_poly.pdbx_strand_id
1 'polypeptide(L)'
;MYEMLDIAHVVADLSNVTGEVGTIPVTGTPDVTGTTRAMRTPVVGRFAPTPSGRMHLGNVYAMLAAWLSARAADGRIILRIEDIDQPRVLPDADRWIMDDLTWLGLTWDGEPVYQSQRLDRYADAIRMLSTLSSSTSCSPSVSSATVTADHLTFRTNAIYPCFCSRSDIRAASAPQEGDGFVVYPGTCRRLLQHNPDETRARLEHGDQHSLRLFAPNRNVQFTDRVFGSQTFNLAHDLGDTVIRRADGIVSYQLAVTVDDLDMGVTDVVRGRDLLRSTALQLYIREQLIASGWLADNNCDDSDDSDDRDLSERSDSTVASASVDEVSDNAFVEVSAATSVGVPSFAHLPLIDNAAGKRLAKRQRSLDMGVLRARGVSAHRVIGYCAWLLGLLAQPEPCAARDLIDHFSWERLAANRSDRRVPDDPFADFVGSDDAGAH
;
A
#
# COMPACT_ATOMS: atom_id res chain seq x y z
N MET A 1 -41.77 -9.55 -33.86
CA MET A 1 -43.08 -10.09 -33.46
C MET A 1 -42.81 -11.35 -32.67
N TYR A 2 -43.30 -11.36 -31.45
CA TYR A 2 -43.21 -12.43 -30.45
C TYR A 2 -44.02 -13.67 -30.86
N GLU A 3 -43.55 -14.86 -30.46
CA GLU A 3 -44.33 -16.06 -30.04
C GLU A 3 -43.31 -17.19 -29.76
N MET A 4 -42.90 -17.45 -28.50
CA MET A 4 -43.50 -18.30 -27.46
C MET A 4 -43.94 -19.69 -27.95
N LEU A 5 -43.32 -20.76 -27.44
CA LEU A 5 -44.00 -22.03 -27.10
C LEU A 5 -43.15 -22.96 -26.22
N ASP A 6 -43.87 -23.51 -25.25
CA ASP A 6 -43.54 -24.31 -24.06
C ASP A 6 -43.33 -25.80 -24.40
N ILE A 7 -42.50 -26.52 -23.63
CA ILE A 7 -42.22 -27.96 -23.82
C ILE A 7 -42.78 -28.76 -22.63
N ALA A 8 -43.71 -29.67 -22.93
CA ALA A 8 -44.27 -30.65 -22.00
C ALA A 8 -43.62 -32.04 -22.12
N HIS A 9 -43.54 -32.71 -20.98
CA HIS A 9 -42.92 -34.00 -20.65
C HIS A 9 -43.23 -35.22 -21.54
N VAL A 10 -42.23 -36.11 -21.63
CA VAL A 10 -42.32 -37.51 -22.10
C VAL A 10 -42.06 -38.45 -20.91
N VAL A 11 -42.89 -39.49 -20.76
CA VAL A 11 -42.63 -40.68 -19.93
C VAL A 11 -42.98 -41.93 -20.73
N ALA A 12 -42.21 -42.99 -20.45
CA ALA A 12 -42.50 -44.42 -20.61
C ALA A 12 -41.65 -45.11 -21.69
N ASP A 13 -40.73 -45.97 -21.25
CA ASP A 13 -41.05 -47.40 -21.32
C ASP A 13 -40.29 -48.20 -20.25
N LEU A 14 -40.96 -49.22 -19.73
CA LEU A 14 -40.53 -50.15 -18.67
C LEU A 14 -40.48 -51.56 -19.24
N SER A 15 -39.88 -52.46 -18.45
CA SER A 15 -40.02 -53.93 -18.44
C SER A 15 -38.83 -54.70 -19.07
N ASN A 16 -38.28 -55.77 -18.47
CA ASN A 16 -38.58 -56.47 -17.21
C ASN A 16 -37.49 -57.54 -16.92
N VAL A 17 -37.23 -57.81 -15.62
CA VAL A 17 -37.01 -59.16 -14.98
C VAL A 17 -35.63 -59.84 -15.23
N THR A 18 -34.83 -60.37 -14.28
CA THR A 18 -34.93 -61.01 -12.94
C THR A 18 -33.55 -60.99 -12.26
N GLY A 19 -33.45 -60.97 -10.92
CA GLY A 19 -32.31 -61.61 -10.20
C GLY A 19 -31.80 -60.95 -8.91
N GLU A 20 -32.17 -61.55 -7.78
CA GLU A 20 -31.49 -61.60 -6.46
C GLU A 20 -31.27 -60.34 -5.59
N VAL A 21 -31.63 -60.52 -4.31
CA VAL A 21 -31.54 -59.57 -3.20
C VAL A 21 -30.13 -59.61 -2.62
N GLY A 22 -29.38 -58.51 -2.75
CA GLY A 22 -28.12 -58.27 -2.07
C GLY A 22 -27.95 -56.78 -1.78
N THR A 23 -27.98 -56.42 -0.50
CA THR A 23 -27.63 -55.13 0.15
C THR A 23 -27.32 -53.92 -0.74
N ILE A 24 -28.14 -52.86 -0.58
CA ILE A 24 -28.08 -51.56 -1.26
C ILE A 24 -26.84 -50.74 -0.82
N PRO A 25 -25.97 -50.31 -1.74
CA PRO A 25 -25.24 -49.05 -1.64
C PRO A 25 -25.96 -47.99 -2.49
N VAL A 26 -26.34 -46.88 -1.86
CA VAL A 26 -26.90 -45.70 -2.54
C VAL A 26 -25.81 -45.08 -3.41
N THR A 27 -25.93 -45.19 -4.73
CA THR A 27 -25.06 -44.54 -5.71
C THR A 27 -25.55 -43.14 -6.04
N GLY A 28 -24.56 -42.27 -6.28
CA GLY A 28 -24.67 -40.81 -6.35
C GLY A 28 -25.64 -40.25 -7.39
N THR A 29 -26.24 -39.14 -7.00
CA THR A 29 -26.79 -38.12 -7.88
C THR A 29 -25.66 -37.29 -8.52
N PRO A 30 -25.85 -36.79 -9.75
CA PRO A 30 -24.80 -36.09 -10.50
C PRO A 30 -24.42 -34.76 -9.86
N ASP A 31 -23.11 -34.54 -9.80
CA ASP A 31 -22.44 -33.33 -9.36
C ASP A 31 -22.72 -32.18 -10.33
N VAL A 32 -23.58 -31.25 -9.94
CA VAL A 32 -23.67 -29.93 -10.57
C VAL A 32 -22.59 -29.06 -9.93
N THR A 33 -21.34 -29.25 -10.35
CA THR A 33 -20.26 -28.30 -10.07
C THR A 33 -20.44 -27.06 -10.94
N GLY A 34 -21.35 -26.20 -10.52
CA GLY A 34 -21.27 -24.78 -10.82
C GLY A 34 -19.96 -24.26 -10.23
N THR A 35 -18.91 -24.20 -11.05
CA THR A 35 -17.64 -23.59 -10.65
C THR A 35 -17.91 -22.10 -10.44
N THR A 36 -18.13 -21.70 -9.19
CA THR A 36 -18.18 -20.29 -8.79
C THR A 36 -16.84 -19.67 -9.18
N ARG A 37 -16.79 -18.96 -10.30
CA ARG A 37 -15.62 -18.18 -10.70
C ARG A 37 -15.42 -17.13 -9.62
N ALA A 38 -14.51 -17.40 -8.68
CA ALA A 38 -14.12 -16.43 -7.66
C ALA A 38 -13.84 -15.10 -8.36
N MET A 39 -14.66 -14.09 -8.09
CA MET A 39 -14.48 -12.77 -8.70
C MET A 39 -13.11 -12.27 -8.27
N ARG A 40 -12.17 -12.19 -9.21
CA ARG A 40 -10.84 -11.63 -8.96
C ARG A 40 -11.04 -10.16 -8.57
N THR A 41 -10.52 -9.75 -7.43
CA THR A 41 -10.51 -8.33 -7.04
C THR A 41 -9.89 -7.52 -8.18
N PRO A 42 -10.56 -6.47 -8.68
CA PRO A 42 -10.01 -5.63 -9.73
C PRO A 42 -8.65 -5.06 -9.35
N VAL A 43 -7.69 -5.06 -10.28
CA VAL A 43 -6.36 -4.50 -10.03
C VAL A 43 -6.43 -2.98 -10.11
N VAL A 44 -6.10 -2.32 -9.01
CA VAL A 44 -5.96 -0.86 -8.91
C VAL A 44 -4.52 -0.55 -8.55
N GLY A 45 -3.75 -0.13 -9.55
CA GLY A 45 -2.42 0.42 -9.36
C GLY A 45 -2.45 1.94 -9.16
N ARG A 46 -1.31 2.50 -8.74
CA ARG A 46 -1.13 3.96 -8.72
C ARG A 46 0.31 4.39 -9.02
N PHE A 47 0.44 5.55 -9.63
CA PHE A 47 1.68 6.30 -9.72
C PHE A 47 1.55 7.57 -8.88
N ALA A 48 2.48 7.71 -7.92
CA ALA A 48 2.40 8.75 -6.90
C ALA A 48 3.64 9.65 -6.87
N PRO A 49 3.83 10.56 -7.85
CA PRO A 49 5.01 11.42 -7.91
C PRO A 49 4.85 12.67 -7.03
N THR A 50 5.92 13.07 -6.36
CA THR A 50 6.05 14.43 -5.81
C THR A 50 6.33 15.43 -6.95
N PRO A 51 5.57 16.52 -7.10
CA PRO A 51 5.71 17.49 -8.18
C PRO A 51 6.88 18.46 -7.94
N SER A 52 8.09 17.94 -8.02
CA SER A 52 9.33 18.70 -7.77
C SER A 52 10.11 19.01 -9.06
N GLY A 53 9.44 18.98 -10.21
CA GLY A 53 10.03 19.13 -11.55
C GLY A 53 9.45 18.12 -12.55
N ARG A 54 10.02 18.10 -13.77
CA ARG A 54 9.72 17.11 -14.81
C ARG A 54 10.07 15.69 -14.35
N MET A 55 9.54 14.69 -15.06
CA MET A 55 9.92 13.30 -14.81
C MET A 55 11.39 13.07 -15.16
N HIS A 56 12.04 12.15 -14.43
CA HIS A 56 13.32 11.58 -14.85
C HIS A 56 13.16 10.10 -15.20
N LEU A 57 14.19 9.49 -15.79
CA LEU A 57 14.15 8.09 -16.24
C LEU A 57 13.70 7.10 -15.15
N GLY A 58 14.05 7.34 -13.87
CA GLY A 58 13.61 6.51 -12.74
C GLY A 58 12.12 6.61 -12.46
N ASN A 59 11.49 7.79 -12.68
CA ASN A 59 10.04 7.92 -12.63
C ASN A 59 9.38 7.13 -13.76
N VAL A 60 9.91 7.21 -14.98
CA VAL A 60 9.39 6.48 -16.14
C VAL A 60 9.51 4.98 -15.93
N TYR A 61 10.66 4.51 -15.44
CA TYR A 61 10.89 3.11 -15.08
C TYR A 61 9.87 2.58 -14.07
N ALA A 62 9.61 3.35 -13.00
CA ALA A 62 8.61 2.98 -11.99
C ALA A 62 7.18 3.01 -12.52
N MET A 63 6.83 4.06 -13.26
CA MET A 63 5.49 4.20 -13.86
C MET A 63 5.24 3.10 -14.90
N LEU A 64 6.18 2.81 -15.79
CA LEU A 64 6.03 1.77 -16.80
C LEU A 64 5.74 0.41 -16.16
N ALA A 65 6.47 0.04 -15.10
CA ALA A 65 6.23 -1.21 -14.38
C ALA A 65 4.85 -1.25 -13.70
N ALA A 66 4.45 -0.14 -13.05
CA ALA A 66 3.13 -0.02 -12.43
C ALA A 66 1.99 -0.11 -13.45
N TRP A 67 2.16 0.60 -14.57
CA TRP A 67 1.20 0.66 -15.66
C TRP A 67 1.03 -0.71 -16.32
N LEU A 68 2.13 -1.40 -16.65
CA LEU A 68 2.07 -2.75 -17.20
C LEU A 68 1.45 -3.76 -16.24
N SER A 69 1.78 -3.68 -14.94
CA SER A 69 1.18 -4.55 -13.91
C SER A 69 -0.34 -4.40 -13.85
N ALA A 70 -0.84 -3.16 -13.88
CA ALA A 70 -2.27 -2.89 -13.90
C ALA A 70 -2.91 -3.33 -15.22
N ARG A 71 -2.37 -2.88 -16.37
CA ARG A 71 -2.98 -3.12 -17.70
C ARG A 71 -2.95 -4.59 -18.11
N ALA A 72 -1.90 -5.34 -17.80
CA ALA A 72 -1.85 -6.79 -18.07
C ALA A 72 -2.89 -7.59 -17.27
N ALA A 73 -3.43 -7.01 -16.20
CA ALA A 73 -4.50 -7.58 -15.39
C ALA A 73 -5.88 -6.97 -15.69
N ASP A 74 -6.02 -6.22 -16.79
CA ASP A 74 -7.24 -5.45 -17.14
C ASP A 74 -7.67 -4.49 -16.01
N GLY A 75 -6.68 -3.96 -15.31
CA GLY A 75 -6.82 -3.05 -14.18
C GLY A 75 -6.70 -1.59 -14.56
N ARG A 76 -6.90 -0.75 -13.54
CA ARG A 76 -6.77 0.71 -13.65
C ARG A 76 -5.54 1.24 -12.92
N ILE A 77 -5.05 2.39 -13.35
CA ILE A 77 -3.93 3.11 -12.76
C ILE A 77 -4.37 4.51 -12.35
N ILE A 78 -4.18 4.86 -11.07
CA ILE A 78 -4.50 6.18 -10.51
C ILE A 78 -3.25 7.06 -10.55
N LEU A 79 -3.39 8.33 -10.93
CA LEU A 79 -2.35 9.35 -10.75
C LEU A 79 -2.62 10.11 -9.45
N ARG A 80 -1.69 10.06 -8.49
CA ARG A 80 -1.77 10.81 -7.23
C ARG A 80 -0.59 11.74 -7.07
N ILE A 81 -0.81 13.05 -7.11
CA ILE A 81 0.23 14.05 -6.91
C ILE A 81 0.53 14.19 -5.41
N GLU A 82 1.74 13.83 -5.00
CA GLU A 82 2.21 13.90 -3.60
C GLU A 82 2.76 15.30 -3.26
N ASP A 83 1.87 16.29 -3.21
CA ASP A 83 2.16 17.72 -3.00
C ASP A 83 1.99 18.20 -1.54
N ILE A 84 2.00 17.29 -0.58
CA ILE A 84 1.78 17.62 0.84
C ILE A 84 2.91 18.46 1.46
N ASP A 85 4.15 18.31 0.98
CA ASP A 85 5.31 19.10 1.41
C ASP A 85 5.52 20.29 0.45
N GLN A 86 4.65 21.30 0.57
CA GLN A 86 4.60 22.48 -0.29
C GLN A 86 5.96 23.15 -0.58
N PRO A 87 6.91 23.26 0.37
CA PRO A 87 8.25 23.79 0.08
C PRO A 87 9.05 23.01 -0.99
N ARG A 88 8.67 21.77 -1.31
CA ARG A 88 9.29 20.94 -2.37
C ARG A 88 8.54 20.97 -3.69
N VAL A 89 7.35 21.55 -3.72
CA VAL A 89 6.49 21.62 -4.89
C VAL A 89 7.00 22.73 -5.79
N LEU A 90 7.26 22.41 -7.06
CA LEU A 90 7.56 23.41 -8.07
C LEU A 90 6.27 23.80 -8.79
N PRO A 91 6.03 25.10 -9.07
CA PRO A 91 4.91 25.54 -9.88
C PRO A 91 4.86 24.79 -11.23
N ASP A 92 3.66 24.44 -11.67
CA ASP A 92 3.38 23.72 -12.93
C ASP A 92 4.01 22.31 -13.07
N ALA A 93 4.72 21.82 -12.06
CA ALA A 93 5.41 20.53 -12.16
C ALA A 93 4.45 19.35 -12.28
N ASP A 94 3.27 19.43 -11.67
CA ASP A 94 2.19 18.47 -11.88
C ASP A 94 1.77 18.42 -13.36
N ARG A 95 1.60 19.58 -14.01
CA ARG A 95 1.28 19.70 -15.44
C ARG A 95 2.39 19.15 -16.33
N TRP A 96 3.65 19.40 -15.97
CA TRP A 96 4.79 18.82 -16.72
C TRP A 96 4.87 17.30 -16.57
N ILE A 97 4.61 16.76 -15.38
CA ILE A 97 4.53 15.31 -15.16
C ILE A 97 3.43 14.71 -16.02
N MET A 98 2.24 15.31 -16.01
CA MET A 98 1.11 14.86 -16.84
C MET A 98 1.42 14.91 -18.35
N ASP A 99 2.04 16.00 -18.82
CA ASP A 99 2.51 16.14 -20.20
C ASP A 99 3.54 15.06 -20.59
N ASP A 100 4.51 14.77 -19.72
CA ASP A 100 5.51 13.71 -19.95
C ASP A 100 4.85 12.33 -20.01
N LEU A 101 3.91 12.04 -19.09
CA LEU A 101 3.16 10.77 -19.07
C LEU A 101 2.33 10.56 -20.34
N THR A 102 1.62 11.60 -20.80
CA THR A 102 0.86 11.55 -22.05
C THR A 102 1.78 11.34 -23.26
N TRP A 103 2.91 12.06 -23.32
CA TRP A 103 3.90 11.89 -24.39
C TRP A 103 4.51 10.48 -24.44
N LEU A 104 4.69 9.85 -23.29
CA LEU A 104 5.19 8.47 -23.15
C LEU A 104 4.13 7.39 -23.46
N GLY A 105 2.86 7.75 -23.59
CA GLY A 105 1.75 6.80 -23.70
C GLY A 105 1.41 6.08 -22.38
N LEU A 106 1.86 6.60 -21.24
CA LEU A 106 1.63 6.05 -19.89
C LEU A 106 0.46 6.76 -19.21
N THR A 107 -0.74 6.61 -19.79
CA THR A 107 -1.97 7.29 -19.33
C THR A 107 -2.50 6.72 -18.01
N TRP A 108 -3.34 7.49 -17.32
CA TRP A 108 -4.02 7.13 -16.08
C TRP A 108 -5.55 7.24 -16.20
N ASP A 109 -6.26 6.65 -15.24
CA ASP A 109 -7.72 6.52 -15.26
C ASP A 109 -8.38 7.46 -14.23
N GLY A 110 -9.24 8.35 -14.72
CA GLY A 110 -9.94 9.36 -13.93
C GLY A 110 -9.08 10.61 -13.69
N GLU A 111 -9.60 11.50 -12.84
CA GLU A 111 -8.91 12.75 -12.49
C GLU A 111 -7.69 12.50 -11.58
N PRO A 112 -6.60 13.26 -11.74
CA PRO A 112 -5.48 13.23 -10.79
C PRO A 112 -5.94 13.61 -9.38
N VAL A 113 -5.45 12.88 -8.38
CA VAL A 113 -5.74 13.17 -6.97
C VAL A 113 -4.57 13.95 -6.34
N TYR A 114 -4.86 15.00 -5.57
CA TYR A 114 -3.85 15.83 -4.91
C TYR A 114 -3.88 15.63 -3.39
N GLN A 115 -2.73 15.36 -2.77
CA GLN A 115 -2.65 15.18 -1.31
C GLN A 115 -2.94 16.48 -0.55
N SER A 116 -2.58 17.63 -1.12
CA SER A 116 -2.88 18.95 -0.56
C SER A 116 -4.38 19.21 -0.38
N GLN A 117 -5.24 18.49 -1.11
CA GLN A 117 -6.70 18.59 -1.03
C GLN A 117 -7.32 17.56 -0.08
N ARG A 118 -6.50 16.77 0.63
CA ARG A 118 -6.94 15.63 1.45
C ARG A 118 -6.54 15.76 2.92
N LEU A 119 -6.23 16.99 3.36
CA LEU A 119 -5.77 17.27 4.71
C LEU A 119 -6.78 16.82 5.79
N ASP A 120 -8.07 16.97 5.52
CA ASP A 120 -9.14 16.54 6.44
C ASP A 120 -9.13 15.03 6.64
N ARG A 121 -8.94 14.24 5.57
CA ARG A 121 -8.78 12.78 5.67
C ARG A 121 -7.59 12.40 6.54
N TYR A 122 -6.48 13.12 6.44
CA TYR A 122 -5.33 12.84 7.30
C TYR A 122 -5.56 13.26 8.76
N ALA A 123 -6.31 14.33 9.00
CA ALA A 123 -6.72 14.75 10.34
C ALA A 123 -7.64 13.71 10.99
N ASP A 124 -8.60 13.18 10.23
CA ASP A 124 -9.48 12.09 10.68
C ASP A 124 -8.69 10.84 11.01
N ALA A 125 -7.71 10.47 10.18
CA ALA A 125 -6.86 9.30 10.43
C ALA A 125 -6.09 9.46 11.76
N ILE A 126 -5.55 10.66 12.03
CA ILE A 126 -4.89 10.96 13.30
C ILE A 126 -5.86 10.89 14.49
N ARG A 127 -7.09 11.41 14.33
CA ARG A 127 -8.13 11.36 15.35
C ARG A 127 -8.51 9.91 15.69
N MET A 128 -8.68 9.05 14.69
CA MET A 128 -9.00 7.62 14.89
C MET A 128 -7.84 6.84 15.51
N LEU A 129 -6.60 7.11 15.09
CA LEU A 129 -5.43 6.54 15.74
C LEU A 129 -5.26 7.02 17.20
N SER A 130 -5.82 8.18 17.56
CA SER A 130 -5.81 8.70 18.93
C SER A 130 -6.82 8.01 19.84
N THR A 131 -7.92 7.47 19.30
CA THR A 131 -8.93 6.76 20.11
C THR A 131 -8.56 5.29 20.34
N LEU A 132 -7.65 4.74 19.52
CA LEU A 132 -7.16 3.39 19.67
C LEU A 132 -6.24 3.27 20.90
N SER A 133 -6.77 2.74 22.01
CA SER A 133 -5.94 2.30 23.13
C SER A 133 -5.20 1.03 22.74
N SER A 134 -3.86 1.06 22.67
CA SER A 134 -3.03 -0.13 22.49
C SER A 134 -3.16 -1.03 23.72
N SER A 135 -4.17 -1.88 23.76
CA SER A 135 -4.27 -2.96 24.74
C SER A 135 -3.24 -4.03 24.38
N THR A 136 -2.04 -3.93 24.93
CA THR A 136 -1.15 -5.09 25.01
C THR A 136 -1.56 -5.88 26.25
N SER A 137 -2.46 -6.86 26.08
CA SER A 137 -2.71 -7.88 27.09
C SER A 137 -2.29 -9.23 26.53
N CYS A 138 -1.08 -9.67 26.88
CA CYS A 138 -0.81 -11.09 27.04
C CYS A 138 -1.40 -11.49 28.40
N SER A 139 -2.35 -12.42 28.43
CA SER A 139 -2.87 -12.95 29.70
C SER A 139 -1.81 -13.77 30.44
N PRO A 140 -1.63 -13.62 31.76
CA PRO A 140 -0.97 -14.62 32.58
C PRO A 140 -2.01 -15.55 33.20
N SER A 141 -2.02 -16.83 32.81
CA SER A 141 -2.76 -17.87 33.54
C SER A 141 -1.86 -18.52 34.60
N VAL A 142 -1.96 -17.96 35.82
CA VAL A 142 -1.90 -18.54 37.20
C VAL A 142 -0.79 -19.59 37.51
N SER A 143 0.11 -19.36 38.48
CA SER A 143 -0.14 -19.67 39.90
C SER A 143 0.91 -19.09 40.88
N SER A 144 0.40 -18.43 41.93
CA SER A 144 0.95 -18.28 43.29
C SER A 144 2.45 -17.99 43.49
N ALA A 145 2.81 -16.71 43.67
CA ALA A 145 3.71 -16.23 44.73
C ALA A 145 3.92 -14.70 44.63
N THR A 146 3.72 -14.02 45.76
CA THR A 146 4.25 -12.71 46.15
C THR A 146 3.98 -11.51 45.21
N VAL A 147 3.16 -10.60 45.71
CA VAL A 147 2.97 -9.23 45.22
C VAL A 147 4.34 -8.53 45.10
N THR A 148 4.79 -8.31 43.86
CA THR A 148 5.71 -7.23 43.51
C THR A 148 5.02 -6.37 42.45
N ALA A 149 4.83 -5.10 42.77
CA ALA A 149 4.30 -4.08 41.87
C ALA A 149 5.16 -3.98 40.62
N ASP A 150 4.63 -4.33 39.43
CA ASP A 150 5.04 -3.75 38.13
C ASP A 150 4.25 -4.30 36.92
N HIS A 151 2.94 -4.50 37.07
CA HIS A 151 2.05 -4.73 35.93
C HIS A 151 1.01 -3.63 35.84
N LEU A 152 1.50 -2.40 35.59
CA LEU A 152 0.67 -1.30 35.15
C LEU A 152 0.50 -1.44 33.63
N THR A 153 -0.53 -2.17 33.20
CA THR A 153 -0.94 -2.28 31.80
C THR A 153 -1.46 -0.93 31.35
N PHE A 154 -0.56 0.00 31.03
CA PHE A 154 -0.93 1.28 30.47
C PHE A 154 -1.56 1.06 29.10
N ARG A 155 -2.83 1.43 28.97
CA ARG A 155 -3.46 1.71 27.69
C ARG A 155 -2.83 2.99 27.14
N THR A 156 -1.69 2.87 26.46
CA THR A 156 -1.18 3.99 25.66
C THR A 156 -1.97 4.05 24.37
N ASN A 157 -2.43 5.24 23.97
CA ASN A 157 -2.97 5.41 22.63
C ASN A 157 -1.91 4.98 21.59
N ALA A 158 -2.35 4.51 20.42
CA ALA A 158 -1.43 4.07 19.36
C ALA A 158 -0.44 5.17 18.98
N ILE A 159 -0.80 6.44 19.18
CA ILE A 159 0.03 7.59 18.91
C ILE A 159 0.29 8.43 20.17
N TYR A 160 1.42 9.14 20.21
CA TYR A 160 1.81 9.99 21.33
C TYR A 160 2.62 11.23 20.90
N PRO A 161 2.61 12.33 21.70
CA PRO A 161 3.40 13.53 21.40
C PRO A 161 4.89 13.31 21.66
N CYS A 162 5.73 13.84 20.77
CA CYS A 162 7.17 13.82 20.90
C CYS A 162 7.74 15.22 20.75
N PHE A 163 8.37 15.69 21.83
CA PHE A 163 9.03 16.99 21.96
C PHE A 163 10.51 16.97 21.56
N CYS A 164 11.05 15.82 21.13
CA CYS A 164 12.46 15.72 20.74
C CYS A 164 12.73 16.42 19.41
N SER A 165 13.77 17.26 19.39
CA SER A 165 14.36 17.78 18.17
C SER A 165 15.19 16.72 17.44
N ARG A 166 15.54 16.98 16.18
CA ARG A 166 16.47 16.11 15.42
C ARG A 166 17.84 16.00 16.09
N SER A 167 18.32 17.08 16.70
CA SER A 167 19.56 17.09 17.48
C SER A 167 19.46 16.19 18.69
N ASP A 168 18.35 16.23 19.43
CA ASP A 168 18.16 15.37 20.62
C ASP A 168 18.18 13.89 20.24
N ILE A 169 17.51 13.54 19.13
CA ILE A 169 17.46 12.17 18.63
C ILE A 169 18.87 11.69 18.24
N ARG A 170 19.62 12.50 17.49
CA ARG A 170 20.99 12.16 17.08
C ARG A 170 21.93 12.04 18.29
N ALA A 171 21.82 12.92 19.27
CA ALA A 171 22.63 12.88 20.48
C ALA A 171 22.34 11.64 21.35
N ALA A 172 21.09 11.20 21.38
CA ALA A 172 20.67 10.01 22.13
C ALA A 172 20.84 8.68 21.36
N SER A 173 21.24 8.74 20.09
CA SER A 173 21.47 7.55 19.26
C SER A 173 22.96 7.23 19.23
N ALA A 174 23.32 5.99 19.55
CA ALA A 174 24.70 5.53 19.35
C ALA A 174 25.07 5.61 17.86
N PRO A 175 26.36 5.82 17.50
CA PRO A 175 26.79 5.73 16.11
C PRO A 175 26.48 4.32 15.61
N GLN A 176 25.43 4.15 14.81
CA GLN A 176 25.17 2.89 14.13
C GLN A 176 26.11 2.82 12.93
N GLU A 177 26.97 1.79 12.89
CA GLU A 177 27.72 1.44 11.67
C GLU A 177 26.71 0.98 10.61
N GLY A 178 26.32 1.88 9.69
CA GLY A 178 25.29 1.56 8.71
C GLY A 178 24.79 2.76 7.90
N ASP A 179 23.75 2.49 7.10
CA ASP A 179 23.12 3.32 6.06
C ASP A 179 22.57 4.70 6.49
N GLY A 180 22.83 5.14 7.71
CA GLY A 180 22.39 6.44 8.24
C GLY A 180 20.94 6.46 8.72
N PHE A 181 20.24 5.33 8.78
CA PHE A 181 18.93 5.25 9.43
C PHE A 181 19.07 5.33 10.96
N VAL A 182 18.22 6.13 11.61
CA VAL A 182 18.25 6.30 13.07
C VAL A 182 16.89 5.94 13.64
N VAL A 183 16.86 4.84 14.39
CA VAL A 183 15.69 4.40 15.16
C VAL A 183 15.48 5.39 16.31
N TYR A 184 14.24 5.83 16.52
CA TYR A 184 13.92 6.74 17.61
C TYR A 184 14.22 6.08 18.97
N PRO A 185 14.99 6.73 19.86
CA PRO A 185 15.44 6.11 21.12
C PRO A 185 14.34 6.00 22.19
N GLY A 186 13.09 6.36 21.89
CA GLY A 186 11.96 6.20 22.81
C GLY A 186 11.90 7.23 23.96
N THR A 187 12.59 8.36 23.85
CA THR A 187 12.71 9.35 24.95
C THR A 187 11.34 9.87 25.43
N CYS A 188 10.50 10.37 24.53
CA CYS A 188 9.16 10.86 24.86
C CYS A 188 8.17 9.73 25.13
N ARG A 189 8.41 8.52 24.61
CA ARG A 189 7.64 7.33 24.99
C ARG A 189 7.85 7.00 26.46
N ARG A 190 9.11 6.97 26.92
CA ARG A 190 9.44 6.80 28.35
C ARG A 190 8.94 7.97 29.19
N LEU A 191 9.00 9.20 28.67
CA LEU A 191 8.43 10.37 29.36
C LEU A 191 6.94 10.18 29.61
N LEU A 192 6.17 9.79 28.59
CA LEU A 192 4.75 9.53 28.73
C LEU A 192 4.46 8.40 29.72
N GLN A 193 5.28 7.34 29.72
CA GLN A 193 5.10 6.18 30.60
C GLN A 193 5.43 6.48 32.06
N HIS A 194 6.52 7.19 32.33
CA HIS A 194 7.01 7.40 33.70
C HIS A 194 6.52 8.72 34.31
N ASN A 195 6.28 9.75 33.50
CA ASN A 195 5.88 11.09 33.94
C ASN A 195 4.77 11.67 33.01
N PRO A 196 3.55 11.09 33.01
CA PRO A 196 2.46 11.54 32.15
C PRO A 196 2.01 12.98 32.43
N ASP A 197 2.14 13.45 33.68
CA ASP A 197 1.77 14.82 34.06
C ASP A 197 2.70 15.87 33.42
N GLU A 198 3.99 15.58 33.27
CA GLU A 198 4.94 16.44 32.54
C GLU A 198 4.58 16.50 31.05
N THR A 199 4.16 15.37 30.47
CA THR A 199 3.68 15.35 29.08
C THR A 199 2.44 16.23 28.92
N ARG A 200 1.49 16.16 29.87
CA ARG A 200 0.29 16.99 29.87
C ARG A 200 0.63 18.48 30.04
N ALA A 201 1.49 18.82 30.99
CA ALA A 201 1.91 20.19 31.24
C ALA A 201 2.56 20.83 29.99
N ARG A 202 3.40 20.08 29.27
CA ARG A 202 4.00 20.56 28.01
C ARG A 202 2.97 20.79 26.92
N LEU A 203 1.97 19.92 26.80
CA LEU A 203 0.87 20.11 25.85
C LEU A 203 0.04 21.34 26.21
N GLU A 204 -0.31 21.52 27.48
CA GLU A 204 -1.08 22.68 27.98
C GLU A 204 -0.31 23.99 27.81
N HIS A 205 1.01 23.97 27.95
CA HIS A 205 1.89 25.10 27.68
C HIS A 205 2.02 25.42 26.17
N GLY A 206 1.63 24.49 25.29
CA GLY A 206 1.72 24.66 23.85
C GLY A 206 3.12 24.36 23.29
N ASP A 207 3.92 23.53 23.96
CA ASP A 207 5.23 23.11 23.47
C ASP A 207 5.12 22.48 22.09
N GLN A 208 6.01 22.88 21.19
CA GLN A 208 6.05 22.33 19.84
C GLN A 208 6.41 20.84 19.89
N HIS A 209 5.58 20.01 19.24
CA HIS A 209 5.73 18.56 19.25
C HIS A 209 5.30 17.91 17.93
N SER A 210 5.95 16.80 17.61
CA SER A 210 5.49 15.85 16.59
C SER A 210 4.53 14.84 17.20
N LEU A 211 3.75 14.13 16.36
CA LEU A 211 3.05 12.92 16.77
C LEU A 211 3.77 11.69 16.22
N ARG A 212 4.01 10.71 17.08
CA ARG A 212 4.62 9.42 16.72
C ARG A 212 3.62 8.29 16.90
N LEU A 213 3.64 7.34 15.99
CA LEU A 213 3.01 6.03 16.14
C LEU A 213 3.94 5.11 16.92
N PHE A 214 3.39 4.44 17.92
CA PHE A 214 4.06 3.43 18.73
C PHE A 214 4.39 2.19 17.89
N ALA A 215 5.66 1.76 17.95
CA ALA A 215 6.12 0.53 17.34
C ALA A 215 6.28 -0.58 18.41
N PRO A 216 5.41 -1.61 18.39
CA PRO A 216 5.56 -2.77 19.28
C PRO A 216 6.72 -3.66 18.84
N ASN A 217 7.21 -4.52 19.75
CA ASN A 217 8.16 -5.57 19.37
C ASN A 217 7.41 -6.72 18.66
N ARG A 218 7.10 -6.50 17.38
CA ARG A 218 6.35 -7.43 16.53
C ARG A 218 6.95 -7.46 15.13
N ASN A 219 6.97 -8.64 14.53
CA ASN A 219 7.37 -8.81 13.14
C ASN A 219 6.18 -8.54 12.22
N VAL A 220 6.43 -7.77 11.16
CA VAL A 220 5.54 -7.66 10.00
C VAL A 220 6.19 -8.42 8.85
N GLN A 221 5.43 -9.32 8.25
CA GLN A 221 5.86 -10.14 7.12
C GLN A 221 4.99 -9.85 5.90
N PHE A 222 5.60 -9.79 4.73
CA PHE A 222 4.89 -9.71 3.45
C PHE A 222 5.71 -10.40 2.34
N THR A 223 5.02 -10.81 1.28
CA THR A 223 5.67 -11.37 0.09
C THR A 223 5.73 -10.33 -1.00
N ASP A 224 6.93 -9.88 -1.35
CA ASP A 224 7.18 -9.03 -2.50
C ASP A 224 7.28 -9.85 -3.78
N ARG A 225 6.69 -9.37 -4.88
CA ARG A 225 6.71 -10.09 -6.16
C ARG A 225 8.11 -10.23 -6.77
N VAL A 226 9.03 -9.32 -6.46
CA VAL A 226 10.39 -9.30 -7.00
C VAL A 226 11.38 -9.84 -5.99
N PHE A 227 11.30 -9.37 -4.75
CA PHE A 227 12.26 -9.68 -3.67
C PHE A 227 11.84 -10.87 -2.78
N GLY A 228 10.66 -11.44 -2.98
CA GLY A 228 10.16 -12.60 -2.23
C GLY A 228 9.73 -12.26 -0.81
N SER A 229 9.78 -13.23 0.10
CA SER A 229 9.38 -13.03 1.51
C SER A 229 10.28 -12.02 2.21
N GLN A 230 9.68 -11.03 2.86
CA GLN A 230 10.34 -9.96 3.61
C GLN A 230 9.78 -9.93 5.03
N THR A 231 10.66 -9.71 6.01
CA THR A 231 10.28 -9.61 7.42
C THR A 231 11.03 -8.46 8.06
N PHE A 232 10.30 -7.60 8.78
CA PHE A 232 10.87 -6.50 9.56
C PHE A 232 10.25 -6.49 10.96
N ASN A 233 11.08 -6.27 11.97
CA ASN A 233 10.63 -6.04 13.33
C ASN A 233 10.31 -4.55 13.53
N LEU A 234 9.08 -4.23 13.95
CA LEU A 234 8.62 -2.85 14.09
C LEU A 234 9.47 -2.06 15.10
N ALA A 235 9.78 -2.62 16.27
CA ALA A 235 10.53 -1.91 17.30
C ALA A 235 12.01 -1.73 16.93
N HIS A 236 12.64 -2.78 16.41
CA HIS A 236 14.08 -2.80 16.14
C HIS A 236 14.45 -2.14 14.81
N ASP A 237 13.72 -2.41 13.73
CA ASP A 237 14.11 -1.99 12.38
C ASP A 237 13.51 -0.64 11.97
N LEU A 238 12.42 -0.21 12.64
CA LEU A 238 11.66 1.00 12.29
C LEU A 238 11.63 2.01 13.45
N GLY A 239 11.23 1.53 14.63
CA GLY A 239 10.95 2.34 15.82
C GLY A 239 9.72 3.22 15.70
N ASP A 240 9.43 3.94 16.79
CA ASP A 240 8.27 4.82 16.86
C ASP A 240 8.36 5.93 15.80
N THR A 241 7.48 5.88 14.81
CA THR A 241 7.62 6.68 13.59
C THR A 241 6.77 7.95 13.66
N VAL A 242 7.33 9.07 13.20
CA VAL A 242 6.57 10.32 13.06
C VAL A 242 5.45 10.16 12.04
N ILE A 243 4.22 10.43 12.46
CA ILE A 243 3.03 10.47 11.59
C ILE A 243 2.55 11.90 11.31
N ARG A 244 2.86 12.84 12.21
CA ARG A 244 2.68 14.28 12.00
C ARG A 244 3.89 15.02 12.53
N ARG A 245 4.49 15.86 11.70
CA ARG A 245 5.62 16.71 12.08
C ARG A 245 5.18 17.82 13.03
N ALA A 246 6.17 18.42 13.67
CA ALA A 246 6.02 19.56 14.57
C ALA A 246 5.48 20.85 13.91
N ASP A 247 5.57 20.95 12.58
CA ASP A 247 5.00 22.03 11.77
C ASP A 247 3.63 21.67 11.17
N GLY A 248 3.02 20.57 11.61
CA GLY A 248 1.70 20.13 11.19
C GLY A 248 1.67 19.24 9.94
N ILE A 249 2.76 19.18 9.17
CA ILE A 249 2.80 18.37 7.94
C ILE A 249 2.72 16.87 8.28
N VAL A 250 1.77 16.16 7.68
CA VAL A 250 1.59 14.72 7.83
C VAL A 250 2.73 13.97 7.14
N SER A 251 3.18 12.87 7.73
CA SER A 251 4.29 12.09 7.16
C SER A 251 3.84 11.30 5.93
N TYR A 252 4.78 11.08 5.01
CA TYR A 252 4.61 10.21 3.85
C TYR A 252 3.97 8.85 4.22
N GLN A 253 4.39 8.27 5.36
CA GLN A 253 3.96 6.94 5.78
C GLN A 253 2.46 6.92 6.11
N LEU A 254 1.93 7.96 6.76
CA LEU A 254 0.51 8.06 7.04
C LEU A 254 -0.29 8.44 5.79
N ALA A 255 0.13 9.49 5.09
CA ALA A 255 -0.61 10.02 3.93
C ALA A 255 -0.79 8.95 2.83
N VAL A 256 0.28 8.24 2.45
CA VAL A 256 0.18 7.17 1.45
C VAL A 256 -0.70 6.02 1.89
N THR A 257 -0.66 5.67 3.19
CA THR A 257 -1.48 4.56 3.68
C THR A 257 -2.97 4.91 3.67
N VAL A 258 -3.32 6.12 4.10
CA VAL A 258 -4.70 6.63 4.04
C VAL A 258 -5.18 6.71 2.60
N ASP A 259 -4.36 7.23 1.70
CA ASP A 259 -4.74 7.38 0.30
C ASP A 259 -4.85 6.04 -0.44
N ASP A 260 -3.93 5.10 -0.21
CA ASP A 260 -4.01 3.77 -0.82
C ASP A 260 -5.25 3.01 -0.29
N LEU A 261 -5.65 3.24 0.97
CA LEU A 261 -6.91 2.73 1.54
C LEU A 261 -8.14 3.32 0.85
N ASP A 262 -8.28 4.65 0.85
CA ASP A 262 -9.45 5.35 0.31
C ASP A 262 -9.60 5.14 -1.20
N MET A 263 -8.50 5.01 -1.92
CA MET A 263 -8.49 4.82 -3.38
C MET A 263 -8.64 3.34 -3.78
N GLY A 264 -8.73 2.42 -2.81
CA GLY A 264 -8.84 0.99 -3.08
C GLY A 264 -7.64 0.43 -3.83
N VAL A 265 -6.43 0.96 -3.59
CA VAL A 265 -5.20 0.49 -4.24
C VAL A 265 -4.93 -0.97 -3.85
N THR A 266 -4.76 -1.84 -4.84
CA THR A 266 -4.47 -3.26 -4.65
C THR A 266 -3.09 -3.65 -5.18
N ASP A 267 -2.43 -2.78 -5.96
CA ASP A 267 -1.15 -3.05 -6.62
C ASP A 267 -0.17 -1.88 -6.42
N VAL A 268 0.87 -2.12 -5.63
CA VAL A 268 1.89 -1.12 -5.29
C VAL A 268 3.22 -1.49 -5.94
N VAL A 269 3.64 -0.66 -6.89
CA VAL A 269 4.97 -0.74 -7.51
C VAL A 269 5.80 0.48 -7.10
N ARG A 270 7.03 0.25 -6.64
CA ARG A 270 7.97 1.31 -6.20
C ARG A 270 9.41 0.80 -6.09
N GLY A 271 10.40 1.67 -5.83
CA GLY A 271 11.80 1.25 -5.68
C GLY A 271 12.07 0.43 -4.41
N ARG A 272 13.06 -0.47 -4.43
CA ARG A 272 13.42 -1.36 -3.31
C ARG A 272 13.95 -0.65 -2.06
N ASP A 273 14.33 0.62 -2.16
CA ASP A 273 14.62 1.47 -1.02
C ASP A 273 13.40 1.63 -0.08
N LEU A 274 12.19 1.37 -0.57
CA LEU A 274 10.95 1.45 0.20
C LEU A 274 10.45 0.12 0.77
N LEU A 275 11.25 -0.97 0.68
CA LEU A 275 10.89 -2.27 1.27
C LEU A 275 10.57 -2.15 2.78
N ARG A 276 11.43 -1.46 3.52
CA ARG A 276 11.23 -1.19 4.95
C ARG A 276 9.96 -0.36 5.21
N SER A 277 9.67 0.61 4.33
CA SER A 277 8.45 1.42 4.42
C SER A 277 7.18 0.58 4.23
N THR A 278 7.24 -0.50 3.45
CA THR A 278 6.11 -1.43 3.28
C THR A 278 5.66 -2.04 4.59
N ALA A 279 6.58 -2.56 5.40
CA ALA A 279 6.25 -3.12 6.70
C ALA A 279 5.57 -2.09 7.62
N LEU A 280 6.09 -0.85 7.62
CA LEU A 280 5.49 0.24 8.39
C LEU A 280 4.08 0.59 7.90
N GLN A 281 3.88 0.70 6.58
CA GLN A 281 2.60 1.07 5.99
C GLN A 281 1.55 -0.02 6.19
N LEU A 282 1.94 -1.30 6.12
CA LEU A 282 1.07 -2.42 6.49
C LEU A 282 0.64 -2.33 7.96
N TYR A 283 1.55 -1.97 8.86
CA TYR A 283 1.21 -1.76 10.26
C TYR A 283 0.29 -0.56 10.47
N ILE A 284 0.57 0.60 9.85
CA ILE A 284 -0.32 1.78 9.89
C ILE A 284 -1.71 1.40 9.36
N ARG A 285 -1.76 0.67 8.25
CA ARG A 285 -3.00 0.19 7.63
C ARG A 285 -3.81 -0.66 8.62
N GLU A 286 -3.17 -1.61 9.30
CA GLU A 286 -3.80 -2.43 10.33
C GLU A 286 -4.37 -1.58 11.46
N GLN A 287 -3.61 -0.60 11.96
CA GLN A 287 -4.07 0.29 13.03
C GLN A 287 -5.28 1.14 12.61
N LEU A 288 -5.31 1.63 11.36
CA LEU A 288 -6.44 2.38 10.81
C LEU A 288 -7.69 1.52 10.63
N ILE A 289 -7.57 0.30 10.11
CA ILE A 289 -8.71 -0.63 10.04
C ILE A 289 -9.23 -0.91 11.45
N ALA A 290 -8.33 -1.22 12.39
CA ALA A 290 -8.70 -1.55 13.77
C ALA A 290 -9.38 -0.39 14.49
N SER A 291 -9.09 0.86 14.10
CA SER A 291 -9.76 2.06 14.60
C SER A 291 -11.13 2.32 13.96
N GLY A 292 -11.55 1.52 12.97
CA GLY A 292 -12.83 1.65 12.28
C GLY A 292 -12.79 2.42 10.96
N TRP A 293 -11.60 2.70 10.37
CA TRP A 293 -11.46 3.59 9.20
C TRP A 293 -12.39 3.24 8.03
N LEU A 294 -12.65 1.95 7.80
CA LEU A 294 -13.48 1.48 6.69
C LEU A 294 -14.97 1.35 7.03
N ALA A 295 -15.34 1.42 8.32
CA ALA A 295 -16.73 1.46 8.75
C ALA A 295 -17.30 2.88 8.58
N ASP A 296 -16.50 3.90 8.88
CA ASP A 296 -16.88 5.32 8.78
C ASP A 296 -16.80 5.88 7.34
N ASN A 297 -16.19 5.17 6.40
CA ASN A 297 -16.06 5.59 4.99
C ASN A 297 -17.11 4.96 4.05
N ASN A 298 -18.00 4.11 4.57
CA ASN A 298 -19.11 3.51 3.84
C ASN A 298 -20.45 4.22 4.09
N CYS A 299 -20.44 5.33 4.85
CA CYS A 299 -21.55 6.27 4.94
C CYS A 299 -21.20 7.52 4.09
N ASP A 300 -22.14 7.90 3.21
CA ASP A 300 -22.11 8.98 2.19
C ASP A 300 -21.49 8.54 0.84
N ASP A 301 -22.20 8.44 -0.30
CA ASP A 301 -23.34 9.21 -0.81
C ASP A 301 -24.54 8.32 -1.22
N SER A 302 -25.67 8.48 -0.52
CA SER A 302 -26.99 8.39 -1.15
C SER A 302 -27.77 9.61 -0.72
N ASP A 303 -27.69 10.64 -1.56
CA ASP A 303 -28.61 11.77 -1.59
C ASP A 303 -30.03 11.21 -1.72
N ASP A 304 -30.81 11.22 -0.64
CA ASP A 304 -32.27 11.33 -0.75
C ASP A 304 -32.81 12.03 0.51
N SER A 305 -33.21 13.28 0.28
CA SER A 305 -33.99 14.08 1.20
C SER A 305 -35.36 13.42 1.40
N ASP A 306 -35.65 12.96 2.61
CA ASP A 306 -37.04 12.97 3.10
C ASP A 306 -37.10 13.01 4.63
N ASP A 307 -37.74 14.08 5.11
CA ASP A 307 -38.26 14.27 6.45
C ASP A 307 -39.02 13.03 6.95
N ARG A 308 -38.70 12.55 8.16
CA ARG A 308 -39.69 12.05 9.15
C ARG A 308 -39.06 11.76 10.52
N ASP A 309 -39.40 12.65 11.43
CA ASP A 309 -40.04 12.46 12.73
C ASP A 309 -39.44 11.49 13.79
N LEU A 310 -39.28 12.05 14.98
CA LEU A 310 -38.78 11.44 16.21
C LEU A 310 -39.91 10.68 16.93
N SER A 311 -39.71 9.41 17.28
CA SER A 311 -40.19 8.84 18.57
C SER A 311 -39.71 7.40 18.84
N GLU A 312 -39.14 7.24 20.04
CA GLU A 312 -39.26 6.12 21.01
C GLU A 312 -39.07 4.65 20.58
N ARG A 313 -38.12 3.96 21.25
CA ARG A 313 -38.18 2.61 21.92
C ARG A 313 -36.74 2.10 22.17
N SER A 314 -36.23 2.01 23.40
CA SER A 314 -36.44 1.03 24.51
C SER A 314 -35.89 -0.39 24.26
N ASP A 315 -34.71 -0.63 24.86
CA ASP A 315 -34.29 -1.74 25.75
C ASP A 315 -34.27 -3.24 25.34
N SER A 316 -33.23 -3.91 25.85
CA SER A 316 -32.97 -5.38 26.03
C SER A 316 -32.69 -6.22 24.76
N THR A 317 -31.83 -7.25 24.73
CA THR A 317 -31.35 -8.19 25.76
C THR A 317 -30.07 -8.90 25.28
N VAL A 318 -29.14 -9.20 26.19
CA VAL A 318 -27.93 -10.01 25.97
C VAL A 318 -28.27 -11.48 26.14
N ALA A 319 -27.93 -12.33 25.17
CA ALA A 319 -28.00 -13.79 25.27
C ALA A 319 -26.59 -14.40 25.26
N SER A 320 -26.28 -15.07 26.36
CA SER A 320 -25.09 -15.88 26.62
C SER A 320 -25.10 -17.20 25.85
N ALA A 321 -23.98 -17.58 25.23
CA ALA A 321 -23.73 -18.93 24.74
C ALA A 321 -22.38 -19.45 25.24
N SER A 322 -22.39 -20.73 25.59
CA SER A 322 -21.41 -21.53 26.30
C SER A 322 -20.11 -21.83 25.54
N VAL A 323 -19.06 -22.12 26.31
CA VAL A 323 -17.69 -22.39 25.87
C VAL A 323 -17.52 -23.91 25.70
N ASP A 324 -17.08 -24.35 24.51
CA ASP A 324 -16.52 -25.69 24.30
C ASP A 324 -15.02 -25.55 23.99
N GLU A 325 -14.20 -26.32 24.72
CA GLU A 325 -12.74 -26.36 24.67
C GLU A 325 -12.22 -27.10 23.42
N VAL A 326 -11.30 -26.50 22.64
CA VAL A 326 -10.38 -27.26 21.75
C VAL A 326 -9.01 -26.55 21.57
N SER A 327 -7.97 -27.27 22.02
CA SER A 327 -6.53 -27.36 21.66
C SER A 327 -5.68 -26.17 21.16
N ASP A 328 -4.55 -26.00 21.84
CA ASP A 328 -3.35 -25.20 21.51
C ASP A 328 -2.73 -25.51 20.14
N ASN A 329 -2.89 -24.57 19.19
CA ASN A 329 -1.89 -24.14 18.19
C ASN A 329 -2.50 -23.04 17.30
N ALA A 330 -2.71 -21.84 17.85
CA ALA A 330 -3.32 -20.74 17.11
C ALA A 330 -2.28 -19.90 16.36
N PHE A 331 -2.11 -20.20 15.07
CA PHE A 331 -1.90 -19.13 14.09
C PHE A 331 -3.13 -18.22 14.15
N VAL A 332 -2.94 -16.92 14.34
CA VAL A 332 -4.04 -15.96 14.24
C VAL A 332 -4.37 -15.80 12.76
N GLU A 333 -5.32 -16.60 12.30
CA GLU A 333 -6.06 -16.31 11.07
C GLU A 333 -7.00 -15.15 11.38
N VAL A 334 -6.81 -14.03 10.67
CA VAL A 334 -7.62 -12.82 10.82
C VAL A 334 -9.07 -13.16 10.44
N SER A 335 -9.96 -13.15 11.43
CA SER A 335 -11.38 -13.44 11.25
C SER A 335 -12.04 -12.48 10.23
N ALA A 336 -12.84 -13.07 9.36
CA ALA A 336 -13.37 -12.55 8.10
C ALA A 336 -14.48 -11.49 8.21
N ALA A 337 -14.27 -10.42 8.98
CA ALA A 337 -15.27 -9.34 9.14
C ALA A 337 -14.74 -7.95 8.74
N THR A 338 -14.20 -7.85 7.51
CA THR A 338 -14.13 -6.69 6.57
C THR A 338 -12.96 -6.95 5.61
N SER A 339 -13.19 -7.76 4.57
CA SER A 339 -12.13 -8.21 3.66
C SER A 339 -11.70 -7.12 2.66
N VAL A 340 -11.15 -6.01 3.15
CA VAL A 340 -10.33 -5.16 2.28
C VAL A 340 -8.97 -5.82 2.18
N GLY A 341 -8.69 -6.42 1.02
CA GLY A 341 -7.45 -7.16 0.77
C GLY A 341 -6.20 -6.33 1.08
N VAL A 342 -5.14 -7.02 1.51
CA VAL A 342 -3.81 -6.40 1.61
C VAL A 342 -3.32 -6.15 0.18
N PRO A 343 -2.82 -4.94 -0.15
CA PRO A 343 -2.25 -4.69 -1.47
C PRO A 343 -1.09 -5.64 -1.75
N SER A 344 -0.95 -6.01 -3.00
CA SER A 344 0.23 -6.68 -3.50
C SER A 344 1.36 -5.67 -3.73
N PHE A 345 2.60 -6.07 -3.44
CA PHE A 345 3.77 -5.21 -3.55
C PHE A 345 4.78 -5.79 -4.55
N ALA A 346 5.34 -4.93 -5.40
CA ALA A 346 6.51 -5.22 -6.21
C ALA A 346 7.53 -4.10 -6.05
N HIS A 347 8.72 -4.45 -5.58
CA HIS A 347 9.81 -3.50 -5.44
C HIS A 347 10.77 -3.61 -6.61
N LEU A 348 11.13 -2.50 -7.22
CA LEU A 348 12.02 -2.45 -8.37
C LEU A 348 13.47 -2.31 -7.92
N PRO A 349 14.42 -3.02 -8.57
CA PRO A 349 15.84 -2.71 -8.46
C PRO A 349 16.11 -1.23 -8.74
N LEU A 350 17.11 -0.68 -8.08
CA LEU A 350 17.41 0.74 -8.20
C LEU A 350 18.34 0.99 -9.39
N ILE A 351 18.30 2.21 -9.92
CA ILE A 351 19.15 2.62 -11.03
C ILE A 351 20.29 3.48 -10.49
N ASP A 352 21.51 3.08 -10.80
CA ASP A 352 22.74 3.80 -10.52
C ASP A 352 23.38 4.29 -11.82
N ASN A 353 24.12 5.39 -11.76
CA ASN A 353 24.92 5.86 -12.88
C ASN A 353 26.22 5.05 -13.01
N ALA A 354 27.04 5.39 -14.01
CA ALA A 354 28.31 4.72 -14.29
C ALA A 354 29.30 4.74 -13.11
N ALA A 355 29.22 5.78 -12.27
CA ALA A 355 30.03 5.91 -11.05
C ALA A 355 29.47 5.12 -9.85
N GLY A 356 28.40 4.33 -10.03
CA GLY A 356 27.73 3.58 -8.96
C GLY A 356 26.96 4.46 -7.97
N LYS A 357 26.70 5.73 -8.33
CA LYS A 357 25.89 6.65 -7.54
C LYS A 357 24.44 6.53 -7.97
N ARG A 358 23.54 6.52 -6.99
CA ARG A 358 22.10 6.50 -7.24
C ARG A 358 21.69 7.59 -8.21
N LEU A 359 20.93 7.20 -9.24
CA LEU A 359 20.36 8.12 -10.20
C LEU A 359 19.38 9.04 -9.46
N ALA A 360 19.81 10.27 -9.21
CA ALA A 360 19.01 11.27 -8.51
C ALA A 360 18.45 12.28 -9.51
N LYS A 361 17.36 12.97 -9.14
CA LYS A 361 16.77 14.11 -9.87
C LYS A 361 17.77 15.21 -10.29
N ARG A 362 19.01 15.20 -9.77
CA ARG A 362 20.07 16.18 -10.05
C ARG A 362 20.86 15.90 -11.32
N GLN A 363 20.78 14.69 -11.87
CA GLN A 363 21.40 14.36 -13.15
C GLN A 363 20.51 14.84 -14.30
N ARG A 364 20.70 16.10 -14.69
CA ARG A 364 19.91 16.76 -15.75
C ARG A 364 19.90 16.01 -17.08
N SER A 365 20.88 15.15 -17.36
CA SER A 365 20.95 14.38 -18.62
C SER A 365 19.77 13.41 -18.82
N LEU A 366 19.10 13.00 -17.74
CA LEU A 366 18.01 12.02 -17.76
C LEU A 366 16.65 12.60 -17.37
N ASP A 367 16.54 13.93 -17.38
CA ASP A 367 15.30 14.68 -17.27
C ASP A 367 14.52 14.60 -18.60
N MET A 368 13.21 14.36 -18.55
CA MET A 368 12.39 14.20 -19.75
C MET A 368 12.36 15.47 -20.61
N GLY A 369 12.41 16.66 -20.01
CA GLY A 369 12.50 17.91 -20.76
C GLY A 369 13.78 17.99 -21.59
N VAL A 370 14.91 17.54 -21.02
CA VAL A 370 16.20 17.49 -21.72
C VAL A 370 16.22 16.43 -22.82
N LEU A 371 15.72 15.22 -22.55
CA LEU A 371 15.66 14.16 -23.55
C LEU A 371 14.76 14.54 -24.74
N ARG A 372 13.59 15.12 -24.47
CA ARG A 372 12.66 15.58 -25.52
C ARG A 372 13.27 16.71 -26.35
N ALA A 373 13.95 17.68 -25.72
CA ALA A 373 14.62 18.77 -26.43
C ALA A 373 15.77 18.27 -27.34
N ARG A 374 16.38 17.13 -27.00
CA ARG A 374 17.41 16.46 -27.82
C ARG A 374 16.84 15.62 -28.96
N GLY A 375 15.51 15.49 -29.06
CA GLY A 375 14.83 14.70 -30.08
C GLY A 375 14.75 13.21 -29.77
N VAL A 376 15.00 12.78 -28.52
CA VAL A 376 14.79 11.37 -28.13
C VAL A 376 13.29 11.06 -28.17
N SER A 377 12.89 10.01 -28.89
CA SER A 377 11.48 9.62 -29.02
C SER A 377 10.94 8.92 -27.76
N ALA A 378 9.62 8.97 -27.57
CA ALA A 378 8.94 8.26 -26.48
C ALA A 378 9.22 6.75 -26.54
N HIS A 379 9.16 6.17 -27.74
CA HIS A 379 9.42 4.75 -27.99
C HIS A 379 10.83 4.34 -27.52
N ARG A 380 11.85 5.18 -27.75
CA ARG A 380 13.22 4.94 -27.28
C ARG A 380 13.32 4.94 -25.76
N VAL A 381 12.67 5.89 -25.08
CA VAL A 381 12.67 5.95 -23.62
C VAL A 381 11.96 4.73 -23.02
N ILE A 382 10.78 4.39 -23.54
CA ILE A 382 10.02 3.20 -23.11
C ILE A 382 10.83 1.92 -23.34
N GLY A 383 11.40 1.76 -24.53
CA GLY A 383 12.28 0.65 -24.88
C GLY A 383 13.45 0.48 -23.92
N TYR A 384 14.13 1.58 -23.57
CA TYR A 384 15.21 1.57 -22.60
C TYR A 384 14.73 1.13 -21.21
N CYS A 385 13.61 1.68 -20.72
CA CYS A 385 13.03 1.27 -19.45
C CYS A 385 12.57 -0.19 -19.45
N ALA A 386 12.02 -0.69 -20.56
CA ALA A 386 11.59 -2.07 -20.74
C ALA A 386 12.79 -3.04 -20.69
N TRP A 387 13.92 -2.67 -21.29
CA TRP A 387 15.18 -3.40 -21.15
C TRP A 387 15.67 -3.41 -19.69
N LEU A 388 15.62 -2.28 -18.98
CA LEU A 388 15.96 -2.24 -17.54
C LEU A 388 15.04 -3.11 -16.68
N LEU A 389 13.77 -3.29 -17.08
CA LEU A 389 12.82 -4.20 -16.46
C LEU A 389 13.05 -5.67 -16.82
N GLY A 390 13.96 -5.96 -17.76
CA GLY A 390 14.19 -7.31 -18.28
C GLY A 390 13.08 -7.81 -19.21
N LEU A 391 12.25 -6.92 -19.74
CA LEU A 391 11.19 -7.25 -20.69
C LEU A 391 11.74 -7.38 -22.12
N LEU A 392 12.78 -6.61 -22.44
CA LEU A 392 13.52 -6.69 -23.70
C LEU A 392 14.95 -7.18 -23.46
N ALA A 393 15.53 -7.86 -24.45
CA ALA A 393 16.93 -8.31 -24.39
C ALA A 393 17.92 -7.15 -24.59
N GLN A 394 17.51 -6.13 -25.36
CA GLN A 394 18.29 -4.92 -25.67
C GLN A 394 17.37 -3.68 -25.73
N PRO A 395 17.91 -2.46 -25.56
CA PRO A 395 17.11 -1.23 -25.51
C PRO A 395 16.63 -0.78 -26.90
N GLU A 396 15.67 -1.50 -27.46
CA GLU A 396 15.00 -1.19 -28.73
C GLU A 396 13.74 -0.33 -28.53
N PRO A 397 13.39 0.56 -29.46
CA PRO A 397 12.18 1.37 -29.35
C PRO A 397 10.93 0.49 -29.37
N CYS A 398 9.99 0.76 -28.46
CA CYS A 398 8.67 0.12 -28.47
C CYS A 398 7.63 1.02 -27.79
N ALA A 399 6.35 0.79 -28.07
CA ALA A 399 5.30 1.45 -27.34
C ALA A 399 5.01 0.69 -26.05
N ALA A 400 4.58 1.39 -24.98
CA ALA A 400 4.28 0.73 -23.70
C ALA A 400 3.19 -0.35 -23.84
N ARG A 401 2.20 -0.12 -24.71
CA ARG A 401 1.11 -1.07 -24.98
C ARG A 401 1.59 -2.41 -25.56
N ASP A 402 2.68 -2.40 -26.33
CA ASP A 402 3.20 -3.61 -26.99
C ASP A 402 3.82 -4.59 -25.99
N LEU A 403 4.05 -4.14 -24.75
CA LEU A 403 4.66 -4.92 -23.67
C LEU A 403 3.62 -5.60 -22.76
N ILE A 404 2.33 -5.26 -22.88
CA ILE A 404 1.27 -5.72 -21.95
C ILE A 404 1.18 -7.25 -21.93
N ASP A 405 1.04 -7.88 -23.10
CA ASP A 405 0.81 -9.33 -23.22
C ASP A 405 2.01 -10.20 -22.79
N HIS A 406 3.18 -9.57 -22.62
CA HIS A 406 4.43 -10.23 -22.26
C HIS A 406 4.94 -9.83 -20.87
N PHE A 407 4.19 -9.01 -20.14
CA PHE A 407 4.58 -8.55 -18.83
C PHE A 407 4.54 -9.68 -17.80
N SER A 408 5.65 -9.89 -17.09
CA SER A 408 5.73 -10.81 -15.95
C SER A 408 6.76 -10.34 -14.94
N TRP A 409 6.38 -10.39 -13.66
CA TRP A 409 7.28 -10.10 -12.55
C TRP A 409 8.40 -11.13 -12.39
N GLU A 410 8.22 -12.36 -12.91
CA GLU A 410 9.20 -13.44 -12.77
C GLU A 410 10.55 -13.09 -13.40
N ARG A 411 10.54 -12.37 -14.53
CA ARG A 411 11.77 -11.93 -15.20
C ARG A 411 12.59 -11.00 -14.31
N LEU A 412 11.92 -10.08 -13.63
CA LEU A 412 12.57 -9.16 -12.70
C LEU A 412 12.98 -9.87 -11.40
N ALA A 413 12.15 -10.79 -10.91
CA ALA A 413 12.43 -11.61 -9.73
C ALA A 413 13.65 -12.54 -9.93
N ALA A 414 13.90 -12.99 -11.16
CA ALA A 414 15.06 -13.78 -11.55
C ALA A 414 16.37 -12.95 -11.57
N ASN A 415 16.29 -11.63 -11.75
CA ASN A 415 17.45 -10.73 -11.72
C ASN A 415 17.16 -9.43 -10.98
N ARG A 416 17.38 -9.47 -9.66
CA ARG A 416 17.10 -8.41 -8.68
C ARG A 416 18.22 -7.38 -8.52
N SER A 417 19.31 -7.52 -9.27
CA SER A 417 20.48 -6.64 -9.17
C SER A 417 20.11 -5.22 -9.60
N ASP A 418 20.57 -4.23 -8.83
CA ASP A 418 20.49 -2.83 -9.21
C ASP A 418 21.07 -2.63 -10.62
N ARG A 419 20.46 -1.75 -11.39
CA ARG A 419 20.82 -1.46 -12.78
C ARG A 419 21.88 -0.37 -12.80
N ARG A 420 22.92 -0.55 -13.60
CA ARG A 420 23.91 0.51 -13.88
C ARG A 420 23.71 1.03 -15.29
N VAL A 421 23.59 2.34 -15.42
CA VAL A 421 23.42 3.01 -16.71
C VAL A 421 24.58 3.99 -16.96
N PRO A 422 25.00 4.19 -18.23
CA PRO A 422 25.89 5.29 -18.59
C PRO A 422 25.35 6.65 -18.13
N ASP A 423 26.21 7.67 -18.00
CA ASP A 423 25.76 9.02 -17.60
C ASP A 423 24.87 9.70 -18.66
N ASP A 424 25.04 9.33 -19.93
CA ASP A 424 24.16 9.69 -21.05
C ASP A 424 23.87 8.46 -21.93
N PRO A 425 22.92 7.60 -21.54
CA PRO A 425 22.57 6.40 -22.30
C PRO A 425 21.87 6.72 -23.63
N PHE A 426 21.52 7.99 -23.87
CA PHE A 426 20.86 8.45 -25.08
C PHE A 426 21.78 9.28 -26.01
N ALA A 427 23.10 9.31 -25.74
CA ALA A 427 24.08 10.09 -26.48
C ALA A 427 24.04 9.85 -28.00
N ASP A 428 23.94 8.58 -28.41
CA ASP A 428 24.01 8.16 -29.81
C ASP A 428 22.68 8.30 -30.57
N PHE A 429 21.62 8.77 -29.92
CA PHE A 429 20.25 8.75 -30.47
C PHE A 429 19.78 10.10 -31.01
N VAL A 430 20.68 11.06 -31.20
CA VAL A 430 20.37 12.35 -31.81
C VAL A 430 20.21 12.19 -33.33
N GLY A 431 18.98 12.18 -33.83
CA GLY A 431 18.69 12.37 -35.26
C GLY A 431 18.67 11.13 -36.15
N SER A 432 18.36 9.93 -35.63
CA SER A 432 17.98 8.78 -36.48
C SER A 432 16.46 8.60 -36.45
N ASP A 433 15.87 8.57 -37.65
CA ASP A 433 14.46 8.65 -37.98
C ASP A 433 13.54 7.70 -37.18
N ASP A 434 12.59 8.27 -36.43
CA ASP A 434 11.28 7.67 -36.16
C ASP A 434 10.25 8.35 -37.09
N ALA A 435 10.50 8.29 -38.39
CA ALA A 435 9.51 8.62 -39.42
C ALA A 435 8.62 7.39 -39.67
N GLY A 436 7.73 7.06 -38.73
CA GLY A 436 6.79 5.97 -38.98
C GLY A 436 6.04 5.44 -37.76
N ALA A 437 5.07 6.22 -37.26
CA ALA A 437 3.80 5.72 -36.70
C ALA A 437 3.02 6.93 -36.17
N HIS A 438 2.20 7.52 -37.04
CA HIS A 438 1.17 8.49 -36.66
C HIS A 438 -0.07 7.78 -36.14
#